data_AF-A0A0U5IHP2-F1
#
_entry.id   AF-A0A0U5IHP2-F1
#
_cell.length_a   1.000
_cell.length_b   1.000
_cell.length_c   1.000
_cell.angle_alpha   90.00
_cell.angle_beta   90.00
_cell.angle_gamma   90.00
#
_symmetry.space_group_name_H-M   'P 1'
#
loop_
_entity.id
_entity.type
_entity.pdbx_description
1 polymer ?
#
loop_
_entity_poly.entity_id
_entity_poly.type
_entity_poly.pdbx_seq_one_letter_code
_entity_poly.pdbx_strand_id
1 'polypeptide(L)'
;MRALDKLMRRWQLTAMERVDAAALAQAGSRRLIEQFRRVAHHVPAYADILKTRGIAPERIRTMADFRALCPVLEKQDVFGSIPIDRLCVGGQLGALAGVLTSSGQGGRFAFGLSTHRQTKRAAKAIELAMEYAFGTDRYRTLLINALPMGVRFSCSTVTVAETSVREDMVCALMEQFSPRYDQTVLVTDPLFCKRILDHGRETGLEWGRFKIHVILGEETFGEAFRHYVASRLGQDPDGWTRGLVGSSMGVGEIGLNLFFETRETVRLRQLAYRRRDVLMPGIGDWPGRVPPLLFVYDPMRIFVEVLEPDANGFGALTLSTLDPSSVLPLIRYRTGDRARMVNTTETAHALQRAGGTASTSRSCR
;
A
#
# COMPACT_ATOMS: atom_id res chain seq x y z
N MET A 1 -23.18 -17.25 6.05
CA MET A 1 -22.27 -16.09 6.20
C MET A 1 -21.24 -16.02 5.06
N ARG A 2 -20.40 -17.04 4.82
CA ARG A 2 -19.36 -17.03 3.76
C ARG A 2 -19.87 -16.79 2.32
N ALA A 3 -21.05 -17.33 1.96
CA ALA A 3 -21.61 -17.14 0.62
C ALA A 3 -22.07 -15.70 0.35
N LEU A 4 -22.65 -15.02 1.35
CA LEU A 4 -23.06 -13.62 1.25
C LEU A 4 -21.85 -12.70 1.11
N ASP A 5 -20.81 -12.92 1.91
CA ASP A 5 -19.56 -12.16 1.84
C ASP A 5 -18.89 -12.29 0.46
N LYS A 6 -18.91 -13.49 -0.13
CA LYS A 6 -18.41 -13.75 -1.48
C LYS A 6 -19.22 -13.02 -2.55
N LEU A 7 -20.55 -13.03 -2.45
CA LEU A 7 -21.42 -12.28 -3.37
C LEU A 7 -21.17 -10.77 -3.26
N MET A 8 -21.03 -10.26 -2.03
CA MET A 8 -20.74 -8.85 -1.77
C MET A 8 -19.39 -8.45 -2.37
N ARG A 9 -18.32 -9.22 -2.16
CA ARG A 9 -17.00 -8.96 -2.78
C ARG A 9 -17.08 -8.94 -4.31
N ARG A 10 -17.75 -9.93 -4.92
CA ARG A 10 -17.94 -9.97 -6.37
C ARG A 10 -18.64 -8.72 -6.88
N TRP A 11 -19.72 -8.31 -6.22
CA TRP A 11 -20.43 -7.08 -6.57
C TRP A 11 -19.54 -5.85 -6.42
N GLN A 12 -18.75 -5.75 -5.33
CA GLN A 12 -17.81 -4.65 -5.12
C GLN A 12 -16.76 -4.58 -6.23
N LEU A 13 -16.16 -5.70 -6.63
CA LEU A 13 -15.17 -5.73 -7.70
C LEU A 13 -15.77 -5.32 -9.05
N THR A 14 -16.95 -5.84 -9.40
CA THR A 14 -17.65 -5.43 -10.63
C THR A 14 -18.07 -3.95 -10.59
N ALA A 15 -18.44 -3.43 -9.41
CA ALA A 15 -18.72 -2.00 -9.26
C ALA A 15 -17.45 -1.17 -9.48
N MET A 16 -16.30 -1.58 -8.93
CA MET A 16 -15.02 -0.87 -9.08
C MET A 16 -14.60 -0.71 -10.55
N GLU A 17 -14.92 -1.66 -11.42
CA GLU A 17 -14.65 -1.56 -12.87
C GLU A 17 -15.43 -0.44 -13.58
N ARG A 18 -16.53 0.02 -12.98
CA ARG A 18 -17.46 1.00 -13.58
C ARG A 18 -17.39 2.38 -12.91
N VAL A 19 -16.62 2.51 -11.84
CA VAL A 19 -16.58 3.74 -11.06
C VAL A 19 -15.58 4.71 -11.66
N ASP A 20 -16.01 5.95 -11.83
CA ASP A 20 -15.15 7.05 -12.24
C ASP A 20 -14.16 7.41 -11.12
N ALA A 21 -12.87 7.23 -11.41
CA ALA A 21 -11.77 7.54 -10.49
C ALA A 21 -11.75 9.03 -10.09
N ALA A 22 -12.10 9.95 -11.00
CA ALA A 22 -12.17 11.38 -10.71
C ALA A 22 -13.31 11.69 -9.72
N ALA A 23 -14.46 11.03 -9.89
CA ALA A 23 -15.58 11.13 -8.97
C ALA A 23 -15.21 10.60 -7.57
N LEU A 24 -14.50 9.48 -7.47
CA LEU A 24 -14.00 8.97 -6.19
C LEU A 24 -13.00 9.93 -5.52
N ALA A 25 -12.05 10.48 -6.27
CA ALA A 25 -11.11 11.45 -5.74
C ALA A 25 -11.81 12.72 -5.23
N GLN A 26 -12.85 13.18 -5.93
CA GLN A 26 -13.67 14.30 -5.50
C GLN A 26 -14.50 13.97 -4.24
N ALA A 27 -15.04 12.76 -4.15
CA ALA A 27 -15.75 12.31 -2.96
C ALA A 27 -14.81 12.18 -1.74
N GLY A 28 -13.60 11.65 -1.94
CA GLY A 28 -12.53 11.64 -0.93
C GLY A 28 -12.14 13.03 -0.46
N SER A 29 -12.05 13.99 -1.38
CA SER A 29 -11.80 15.41 -1.06
C SER A 29 -12.88 16.02 -0.17
N ARG A 30 -14.16 15.69 -0.39
CA ARG A 30 -15.27 16.15 0.47
C ARG A 30 -15.17 15.51 1.86
N ARG A 31 -14.93 14.20 1.93
CA ARG A 31 -14.71 13.47 3.19
C ARG A 31 -13.53 14.02 3.99
N LEU A 32 -12.48 14.49 3.33
CA LEU A 32 -11.33 15.10 4.02
C LEU A 32 -11.76 16.31 4.83
N ILE A 33 -12.57 17.20 4.26
CA ILE A 33 -13.01 18.42 4.96
C ILE A 33 -13.91 18.06 6.15
N GLU A 34 -14.83 17.11 5.97
CA GLU A 34 -15.67 16.60 7.06
C GLU A 34 -14.81 16.00 8.19
N GLN A 35 -13.82 15.19 7.83
CA GLN A 35 -12.92 14.57 8.78
C GLN A 35 -12.02 15.60 9.46
N PHE A 36 -11.47 16.59 8.75
CA PHE A 36 -10.68 17.66 9.34
C PHE A 36 -11.48 18.40 10.42
N ARG A 37 -12.74 18.78 10.13
CA ARG A 37 -13.61 19.46 11.11
C ARG A 37 -13.85 18.58 12.34
N ARG A 38 -14.13 17.29 12.12
CA ARG A 38 -14.30 16.33 13.22
C ARG A 38 -13.04 16.23 14.07
N VAL A 39 -11.87 16.13 13.46
CA VAL A 39 -10.57 15.99 14.13
C VAL A 39 -10.21 17.25 14.89
N ALA A 40 -10.35 18.42 14.27
CA ALA A 40 -10.10 19.71 14.89
C ALA A 40 -10.97 19.96 16.14
N HIS A 41 -12.22 19.47 16.14
CA HIS A 41 -13.13 19.63 17.27
C HIS A 41 -12.95 18.56 18.36
N HIS A 42 -12.68 17.30 17.99
CA HIS A 42 -12.75 16.19 18.93
C HIS A 42 -11.40 15.60 19.32
N VAL A 43 -10.29 15.96 18.68
CA VAL A 43 -8.96 15.47 19.07
C VAL A 43 -8.21 16.58 19.81
N PRO A 44 -7.98 16.45 21.13
CA PRO A 44 -7.41 17.51 21.95
C PRO A 44 -6.09 18.06 21.40
N ALA A 45 -5.19 17.18 20.95
CA ALA A 45 -3.92 17.58 20.38
C ALA A 45 -4.07 18.44 19.11
N TYR A 46 -5.05 18.14 18.25
CA TYR A 46 -5.29 18.96 17.05
C TYR A 46 -5.83 20.35 17.41
N ALA A 47 -6.72 20.44 18.39
CA ALA A 47 -7.19 21.74 18.88
C ALA A 47 -6.02 22.59 19.42
N ASP A 48 -5.12 21.98 20.20
CA ASP A 48 -3.94 22.65 20.74
C ASP A 48 -2.95 23.08 19.65
N ILE A 49 -2.69 22.22 18.67
CA ILE A 49 -1.80 22.53 17.52
C ILE A 49 -2.37 23.68 16.70
N LEU A 50 -3.66 23.66 16.38
CA LEU A 50 -4.32 24.71 15.60
C LEU A 50 -4.32 26.04 16.35
N LYS A 51 -4.63 26.02 17.66
CA LYS A 51 -4.56 27.21 18.52
C LYS A 51 -3.16 27.80 18.59
N THR A 52 -2.15 26.97 18.80
CA THR A 52 -0.74 27.39 18.89
C THR A 52 -0.25 28.00 17.58
N ARG A 53 -0.72 27.49 16.44
CA ARG A 53 -0.41 28.02 15.11
C ARG A 53 -1.35 29.17 14.67
N GLY A 54 -2.27 29.63 15.53
CA GLY A 54 -3.18 30.75 15.24
C GLY A 54 -4.22 30.45 14.16
N ILE A 55 -4.58 29.18 13.94
CA ILE A 55 -5.47 28.75 12.87
C ILE A 55 -6.87 28.48 13.46
N ALA A 56 -7.86 29.23 12.98
CA ALA A 56 -9.27 29.00 13.29
C ALA A 56 -9.85 27.88 12.38
N PRO A 57 -10.27 26.72 12.93
CA PRO A 57 -10.76 25.59 12.13
C PRO A 57 -11.95 25.94 11.23
N GLU A 58 -12.79 26.89 11.63
CA GLU A 58 -14.01 27.31 10.92
C GLU A 58 -13.71 28.00 9.58
N ARG A 59 -12.46 28.47 9.40
CA ARG A 59 -11.97 29.05 8.14
C ARG A 59 -11.68 27.99 7.09
N ILE A 60 -11.47 26.73 7.49
CA ILE A 60 -11.18 25.64 6.56
C ILE A 60 -12.50 24.99 6.12
N ARG A 61 -13.05 25.49 5.01
CA ARG A 61 -14.36 25.04 4.50
C ARG A 61 -14.27 24.31 3.17
N THR A 62 -13.25 24.61 2.40
CA THR A 62 -13.01 24.08 1.07
C THR A 62 -11.65 23.39 1.01
N MET A 63 -11.40 22.64 -0.07
CA MET A 63 -10.09 22.06 -0.32
C MET A 63 -9.00 23.13 -0.49
N ALA A 64 -9.35 24.29 -1.06
CA ALA A 64 -8.43 25.41 -1.19
C ALA A 64 -8.01 25.94 0.19
N ASP A 65 -8.98 26.14 1.10
CA ASP A 65 -8.69 26.57 2.47
C ASP A 65 -7.85 25.53 3.21
N PHE A 66 -8.16 24.23 3.05
CA PHE A 66 -7.40 23.16 3.67
C PHE A 66 -5.93 23.21 3.25
N ARG A 67 -5.67 23.30 1.93
CA ARG A 67 -4.30 23.38 1.40
C ARG A 67 -3.57 24.64 1.86
N ALA A 68 -4.27 25.76 1.97
CA ALA A 68 -3.68 27.04 2.36
C ALA A 68 -3.44 27.17 3.87
N LEU A 69 -4.33 26.63 4.71
CA LEU A 69 -4.36 26.93 6.15
C LEU A 69 -4.10 25.73 7.05
N CYS A 70 -4.44 24.50 6.66
CA CYS A 70 -4.25 23.33 7.54
C CYS A 70 -2.75 23.10 7.79
N PRO A 71 -2.28 22.94 9.03
CA PRO A 71 -0.86 22.71 9.27
C PRO A 71 -0.43 21.36 8.68
N VAL A 72 0.77 21.32 8.11
CA VAL A 72 1.48 20.05 7.86
C VAL A 72 2.05 19.58 9.19
N LEU A 73 1.85 18.31 9.50
CA LEU A 73 2.35 17.68 10.71
C LEU A 73 3.43 16.67 10.39
N GLU A 74 4.50 16.68 11.16
CA GLU A 74 5.55 15.67 11.10
C GLU A 74 5.50 14.76 12.32
N LYS A 75 6.26 13.65 12.27
CA LYS A 75 6.36 12.68 13.37
C LYS A 75 6.62 13.35 14.72
N GLN A 76 7.46 14.39 14.75
CA GLN A 76 7.82 15.11 15.98
C GLN A 76 6.68 16.00 16.52
N ASP A 77 5.86 16.58 15.64
CA ASP A 77 4.69 17.37 16.04
C ASP A 77 3.64 16.50 16.73
N VAL A 78 3.55 15.22 16.34
CA VAL A 78 2.50 14.31 16.78
C VAL A 78 2.97 13.41 17.93
N PHE A 79 4.07 12.68 17.73
CA PHE A 79 4.55 11.65 18.67
C PHE A 79 5.75 12.12 19.50
N GLY A 80 5.98 13.43 19.57
CA GLY A 80 7.04 14.03 20.39
C GLY A 80 6.70 13.98 21.88
N SER A 81 6.10 15.06 22.39
CA SER A 81 5.76 15.22 23.82
C SER A 81 4.27 15.02 24.12
N ILE A 82 3.44 14.81 23.09
CA ILE A 82 1.99 14.71 23.25
C ILE A 82 1.63 13.32 23.78
N PRO A 83 0.91 13.23 24.93
CA PRO A 83 0.38 11.95 25.41
C PRO A 83 -0.53 11.28 24.37
N ILE A 84 -0.41 9.96 24.23
CA ILE A 84 -1.07 9.19 23.17
C ILE A 84 -2.61 9.31 23.20
N ASP A 85 -3.21 9.43 24.38
CA ASP A 85 -4.64 9.63 24.58
C ASP A 85 -5.13 10.98 24.02
N ARG A 86 -4.31 12.03 24.09
CA ARG A 86 -4.64 13.35 23.50
C ARG A 86 -4.61 13.37 21.98
N LEU A 87 -3.90 12.42 21.36
CA LEU A 87 -3.94 12.18 19.91
C LEU A 87 -5.20 11.40 19.49
N CYS A 88 -5.95 10.87 20.45
CA CYS A 88 -7.15 10.10 20.19
C CYS A 88 -8.40 10.98 20.20
N VAL A 89 -9.41 10.54 19.45
CA VAL A 89 -10.73 11.17 19.43
C VAL A 89 -11.34 11.13 20.84
N GLY A 90 -11.75 12.29 21.34
CA GLY A 90 -12.29 12.47 22.68
C GLY A 90 -11.25 12.47 23.80
N GLY A 91 -9.95 12.41 23.48
CA GLY A 91 -8.89 12.33 24.49
C GLY A 91 -8.81 10.97 25.19
N GLN A 92 -9.26 9.89 24.53
CA GLN A 92 -9.40 8.57 25.14
C GLN A 92 -8.96 7.47 24.17
N LEU A 93 -8.22 6.49 24.66
CA LEU A 93 -7.74 5.34 23.85
C LEU A 93 -8.87 4.36 23.48
N GLY A 94 -9.92 4.27 24.32
CA GLY A 94 -11.00 3.30 24.15
C GLY A 94 -10.52 1.85 24.25
N ALA A 95 -11.33 0.92 23.70
CA ALA A 95 -11.00 -0.51 23.67
C ALA A 95 -10.12 -0.85 22.46
N LEU A 96 -8.81 -0.75 22.66
CA LEU A 96 -7.80 -1.10 21.66
C LEU A 96 -7.73 -2.62 21.45
N ALA A 97 -7.57 -3.01 20.18
CA ALA A 97 -7.29 -4.38 19.76
C ALA A 97 -5.82 -4.59 19.41
N GLY A 98 -5.10 -3.53 19.04
CA GLY A 98 -3.70 -3.63 18.65
C GLY A 98 -3.02 -2.27 18.60
N VAL A 99 -1.73 -2.30 18.91
CA VAL A 99 -0.80 -1.17 18.81
C VAL A 99 0.31 -1.58 17.86
N LEU A 100 0.57 -0.75 16.86
CA LEU A 100 1.68 -0.89 15.93
C LEU A 100 2.73 0.17 16.25
N THR A 101 4.00 -0.23 16.21
CA THR A 101 5.12 0.70 16.39
C THR A 101 5.77 0.97 15.05
N SER A 102 6.02 2.23 14.75
CA SER A 102 6.82 2.67 13.60
C SER A 102 8.22 3.05 14.09
N SER A 103 9.25 2.45 13.48
CA SER A 103 10.65 2.69 13.84
C SER A 103 11.00 4.17 13.64
N GLY A 104 11.88 4.68 14.51
CA GLY A 104 12.39 6.03 14.41
C GLY A 104 13.89 6.02 14.63
N GLN A 105 14.65 6.58 13.69
CA GLN A 105 16.01 6.99 13.98
C GLN A 105 15.94 8.09 15.05
N GLY A 106 16.61 7.89 16.20
CA GLY A 106 16.63 8.88 17.29
C GLY A 106 15.76 8.58 18.52
N GLY A 107 15.27 7.36 18.70
CA GLY A 107 14.68 6.90 19.97
C GLY A 107 13.24 7.36 20.26
N ARG A 108 12.60 8.09 19.32
CA ARG A 108 11.18 8.45 19.40
C ARG A 108 10.36 7.59 18.44
N PHE A 109 9.51 6.74 19.00
CA PHE A 109 8.61 5.88 18.26
C PHE A 109 7.30 6.60 17.94
N ALA A 110 6.68 6.19 16.84
CA ALA A 110 5.33 6.59 16.53
C ALA A 110 4.42 5.37 16.53
N PHE A 111 3.13 5.62 16.76
CA PHE A 111 2.19 4.55 17.11
C PHE A 111 0.95 4.58 16.22
N GLY A 112 0.62 3.43 15.67
CA GLY A 112 -0.67 3.17 15.05
C GLY A 112 -1.60 2.48 16.04
N LEU A 113 -2.82 2.98 16.19
CA LEU A 113 -3.82 2.41 17.09
C LEU A 113 -4.99 1.81 16.31
N SER A 114 -5.44 0.64 16.73
CA SER A 114 -6.60 -0.02 16.14
C SER A 114 -7.54 -0.55 17.21
N THR A 115 -8.84 -0.37 17.00
CA THR A 115 -9.92 -0.99 17.80
C THR A 115 -10.37 -2.30 17.17
N HIS A 116 -11.08 -3.13 17.93
CA HIS A 116 -11.66 -4.37 17.40
C HIS A 116 -12.57 -4.14 16.19
N ARG A 117 -13.30 -3.01 16.16
CA ARG A 117 -14.15 -2.64 15.03
C ARG A 117 -13.31 -2.31 13.78
N GLN A 118 -12.24 -1.54 13.95
CA GLN A 118 -11.31 -1.23 12.85
C GLN A 118 -10.61 -2.50 12.36
N THR A 119 -10.14 -3.38 13.25
CA THR A 119 -9.50 -4.65 12.86
C THR A 119 -10.45 -5.52 12.03
N LYS A 120 -11.73 -5.64 12.42
CA LYS A 120 -12.73 -6.38 11.63
C LYS A 120 -12.97 -5.77 10.24
N ARG A 121 -12.99 -4.43 10.14
CA ARG A 121 -13.13 -3.72 8.85
C ARG A 121 -11.88 -3.88 7.98
N ALA A 122 -10.70 -3.76 8.57
CA ALA A 122 -9.43 -3.97 7.89
C ALA A 122 -9.33 -5.40 7.35
N ALA A 123 -9.78 -6.40 8.10
CA ALA A 123 -9.86 -7.78 7.62
C ALA A 123 -10.75 -7.91 6.36
N LYS A 124 -11.91 -7.24 6.33
CA LYS A 124 -12.76 -7.22 5.13
C LYS A 124 -12.12 -6.51 3.93
N ALA A 125 -11.38 -5.43 4.16
CA ALA A 125 -10.62 -4.77 3.10
C ALA A 125 -9.49 -5.66 2.56
N ILE A 126 -8.79 -6.40 3.43
CA ILE A 126 -7.77 -7.38 3.04
C ILE A 126 -8.41 -8.52 2.24
N GLU A 127 -9.57 -9.05 2.67
CA GLU A 127 -10.30 -10.09 1.90
C GLU A 127 -10.63 -9.61 0.48
N LEU A 128 -11.10 -8.37 0.33
CA LEU A 128 -11.38 -7.80 -0.99
C LEU A 128 -10.10 -7.64 -1.84
N ALA A 129 -9.00 -7.16 -1.23
CA ALA A 129 -7.72 -7.02 -1.91
C ALA A 129 -7.11 -8.37 -2.33
N MET A 130 -7.22 -9.39 -1.47
CA MET A 130 -6.77 -10.75 -1.75
C MET A 130 -7.61 -11.40 -2.86
N GLU A 131 -8.93 -11.19 -2.85
CA GLU A 131 -9.79 -11.63 -3.93
C GLU A 131 -9.45 -10.94 -5.26
N TYR A 132 -9.26 -9.62 -5.24
CA TYR A 132 -8.88 -8.85 -6.42
C TYR A 132 -7.54 -9.32 -7.01
N ALA A 133 -6.52 -9.47 -6.18
CA ALA A 133 -5.16 -9.79 -6.64
C ALA A 133 -4.96 -11.27 -6.99
N PHE A 134 -5.60 -12.18 -6.25
CA PHE A 134 -5.29 -13.62 -6.29
C PHE A 134 -6.51 -14.53 -6.47
N GLY A 135 -7.74 -14.01 -6.45
CA GLY A 135 -8.95 -14.83 -6.62
C GLY A 135 -9.15 -15.86 -5.51
N THR A 136 -8.89 -15.49 -4.27
CA THR A 136 -8.96 -16.38 -3.08
C THR A 136 -10.32 -17.03 -2.82
N ASP A 137 -11.41 -16.52 -3.38
CA ASP A 137 -12.74 -17.15 -3.36
C ASP A 137 -12.86 -18.31 -4.36
N ARG A 138 -11.95 -18.38 -5.34
CA ARG A 138 -11.87 -19.46 -6.35
C ARG A 138 -10.75 -20.46 -6.05
N TYR A 139 -9.61 -19.98 -5.57
CA TYR A 139 -8.42 -20.79 -5.36
C TYR A 139 -8.11 -20.94 -3.88
N ARG A 140 -7.97 -22.19 -3.41
CA ARG A 140 -7.49 -22.46 -2.05
C ARG A 140 -6.08 -21.91 -1.93
N THR A 141 -5.91 -20.96 -1.01
CA THR A 141 -4.67 -20.19 -0.90
C THR A 141 -4.06 -20.34 0.48
N LEU A 142 -2.76 -20.67 0.51
CA LEU A 142 -1.92 -20.55 1.69
C LEU A 142 -1.26 -19.17 1.68
N LEU A 143 -1.40 -18.40 2.75
CA LEU A 143 -0.67 -17.16 2.96
C LEU A 143 0.40 -17.40 4.02
N ILE A 144 1.66 -17.26 3.66
CA ILE A 144 2.80 -17.32 4.60
C ILE A 144 3.23 -15.89 4.87
N ASN A 145 2.99 -15.41 6.09
CA ASN A 145 3.40 -14.10 6.56
C ASN A 145 4.75 -14.21 7.27
N ALA A 146 5.78 -13.71 6.61
CA ALA A 146 7.17 -13.71 7.03
C ALA A 146 7.68 -12.31 7.43
N LEU A 147 6.77 -11.34 7.58
CA LEU A 147 7.14 -10.00 8.05
C LEU A 147 7.56 -10.00 9.53
N PRO A 148 8.50 -9.14 9.93
CA PRO A 148 8.88 -8.94 11.33
C PRO A 148 7.78 -8.18 12.13
N MET A 149 8.15 -7.71 13.32
CA MET A 149 7.39 -6.74 14.12
C MET A 149 5.98 -7.20 14.59
N GLY A 150 5.70 -8.49 14.53
CA GLY A 150 4.42 -9.05 14.98
C GLY A 150 3.24 -8.60 14.11
N VAL A 151 3.49 -8.18 12.87
CA VAL A 151 2.44 -7.90 11.89
C VAL A 151 1.61 -9.16 11.69
N ARG A 152 0.28 -9.05 11.86
CA ARG A 152 -0.64 -10.17 11.67
C ARG A 152 -1.62 -9.92 10.55
N PHE A 153 -1.98 -10.98 9.85
CA PHE A 153 -3.00 -10.95 8.80
C PHE A 153 -4.27 -11.64 9.27
N SER A 154 -5.39 -10.92 9.20
CA SER A 154 -6.72 -11.51 9.38
C SER A 154 -7.43 -11.51 8.03
N CYS A 155 -7.58 -12.69 7.43
CA CYS A 155 -8.24 -12.87 6.16
C CYS A 155 -8.97 -14.22 6.14
N SER A 156 -10.30 -14.23 6.00
CA SER A 156 -11.06 -15.48 6.07
C SER A 156 -11.09 -16.28 4.77
N THR A 157 -10.54 -15.75 3.68
CA THR A 157 -10.48 -16.41 2.36
C THR A 157 -9.21 -17.23 2.14
N VAL A 158 -8.26 -17.21 3.09
CA VAL A 158 -6.98 -17.93 2.99
C VAL A 158 -6.66 -18.67 4.29
N THR A 159 -5.80 -19.67 4.22
CA THR A 159 -5.12 -20.21 5.41
C THR A 159 -3.91 -19.35 5.69
N VAL A 160 -3.81 -18.77 6.88
CA VAL A 160 -2.67 -17.93 7.29
C VAL A 160 -1.69 -18.76 8.12
N ALA A 161 -0.42 -18.71 7.76
CA ALA A 161 0.70 -19.18 8.57
C ALA A 161 1.63 -17.99 8.86
N GLU A 162 2.05 -17.84 10.11
CA GLU A 162 2.90 -16.74 10.56
C GLU A 162 4.24 -17.32 11.02
N THR A 163 5.34 -16.90 10.37
CA THR A 163 6.69 -17.39 10.68
C THR A 163 7.57 -16.31 11.27
N SER A 164 7.22 -15.04 11.10
CA SER A 164 8.17 -13.93 11.25
C SER A 164 9.44 -14.20 10.43
N VAL A 165 10.59 -13.69 10.87
CA VAL A 165 11.89 -13.78 10.20
C VAL A 165 12.58 -15.14 10.42
N ARG A 166 11.90 -16.23 10.03
CA ARG A 166 12.38 -17.63 10.13
C ARG A 166 12.29 -18.38 8.80
N GLU A 167 13.39 -18.39 8.03
CA GLU A 167 13.42 -18.92 6.67
C GLU A 167 13.24 -20.44 6.61
N ASP A 168 13.71 -21.13 7.65
CA ASP A 168 13.56 -22.58 7.85
C ASP A 168 12.08 -22.96 7.98
N MET A 169 11.33 -22.19 8.77
CA MET A 169 9.89 -22.39 8.94
C MET A 169 9.11 -22.08 7.65
N VAL A 170 9.52 -21.06 6.90
CA VAL A 170 8.93 -20.78 5.59
C VAL A 170 9.13 -21.96 4.65
N CYS A 171 10.34 -22.49 4.53
CA CYS A 171 10.64 -23.62 3.66
C CYS A 171 9.88 -24.90 4.08
N ALA A 172 9.82 -25.19 5.40
CA ALA A 172 9.04 -26.30 5.92
C ALA A 172 7.54 -26.18 5.59
N LEU A 173 6.96 -24.98 5.71
CA LEU A 173 5.57 -24.72 5.31
C LEU A 173 5.36 -24.90 3.80
N MET A 174 6.32 -24.43 3.00
CA MET A 174 6.29 -24.59 1.56
C MET A 174 6.22 -26.06 1.16
N GLU A 175 7.06 -26.92 1.74
CA GLU A 175 7.09 -28.35 1.44
C GLU A 175 5.85 -29.11 1.92
N GLN A 176 5.45 -28.88 3.18
CA GLN A 176 4.41 -29.70 3.82
C GLN A 176 2.99 -29.27 3.43
N PHE A 177 2.79 -27.97 3.20
CA PHE A 177 1.45 -27.39 3.01
C PHE A 177 1.19 -26.95 1.58
N SER A 178 2.14 -26.34 0.86
CA SER A 178 1.85 -25.83 -0.50
C SER A 178 1.30 -26.87 -1.47
N PRO A 179 1.70 -28.18 -1.45
CA PRO A 179 1.06 -29.20 -2.29
C PRO A 179 -0.46 -29.37 -2.10
N ARG A 180 -1.01 -28.89 -0.97
CA ARG A 180 -2.43 -29.02 -0.60
C ARG A 180 -3.27 -27.80 -1.00
N TYR A 181 -2.64 -26.76 -1.54
CA TYR A 181 -3.27 -25.52 -1.96
C TYR A 181 -3.08 -25.32 -3.46
N ASP A 182 -3.99 -24.55 -4.06
CA ASP A 182 -3.93 -24.25 -5.49
C ASP A 182 -2.89 -23.13 -5.76
N GLN A 183 -2.57 -22.33 -4.74
CA GLN A 183 -1.52 -21.29 -4.77
C GLN A 183 -1.05 -20.89 -3.36
N THR A 184 0.15 -20.29 -3.30
CA THR A 184 0.73 -19.73 -2.08
C THR A 184 1.02 -18.23 -2.27
N VAL A 185 0.74 -17.41 -1.26
CA VAL A 185 1.12 -15.99 -1.19
C VAL A 185 2.15 -15.83 -0.06
N LEU A 186 3.39 -15.52 -0.42
CA LEU A 186 4.46 -15.21 0.53
C LEU A 186 4.52 -13.70 0.74
N VAL A 187 4.32 -13.24 1.98
CA VAL A 187 4.43 -11.83 2.36
C VAL A 187 5.71 -11.64 3.17
N THR A 188 6.62 -10.78 2.72
CA THR A 188 7.96 -10.61 3.31
C THR A 188 8.54 -9.25 2.90
N ASP A 189 9.67 -8.84 3.47
CA ASP A 189 10.49 -7.75 2.92
C ASP A 189 11.51 -8.27 1.88
N PRO A 190 12.08 -7.41 1.03
CA PRO A 190 13.06 -7.80 0.01
C PRO A 190 14.31 -8.52 0.53
N LEU A 191 14.88 -8.09 1.65
CA LEU A 191 16.13 -8.67 2.17
C LEU A 191 15.87 -10.07 2.70
N PHE A 192 14.79 -10.24 3.47
CA PHE A 192 14.41 -11.55 3.99
C PHE A 192 13.90 -12.48 2.88
N CYS A 193 13.22 -11.96 1.86
CA CYS A 193 12.83 -12.74 0.68
C CYS A 193 14.04 -13.41 0.03
N LYS A 194 15.15 -12.68 -0.14
CA LYS A 194 16.38 -13.25 -0.68
C LYS A 194 16.90 -14.39 0.20
N ARG A 195 16.93 -14.18 1.52
CA ARG A 195 17.37 -15.20 2.49
C ARG A 195 16.51 -16.46 2.44
N ILE A 196 15.19 -16.32 2.36
CA ILE A 196 14.25 -17.44 2.17
C ILE A 196 14.59 -18.24 0.91
N LEU A 197 14.77 -17.56 -0.22
CA LEU A 197 15.04 -18.22 -1.50
C LEU A 197 16.40 -18.93 -1.52
N ASP A 198 17.43 -18.31 -0.94
CA ASP A 198 18.76 -18.91 -0.83
C ASP A 198 18.75 -20.14 0.09
N HIS A 199 18.08 -20.05 1.24
CA HIS A 199 17.93 -21.18 2.16
C HIS A 199 17.12 -22.33 1.54
N GLY A 200 16.04 -22.02 0.83
CA GLY A 200 15.28 -23.02 0.07
C GLY A 200 16.16 -23.73 -0.97
N ARG A 201 17.07 -23.00 -1.65
CA ARG A 201 18.02 -23.61 -2.58
C ARG A 201 19.02 -24.52 -1.87
N GLU A 202 19.54 -24.12 -0.71
CA GLU A 202 20.48 -24.91 0.09
C GLU A 202 19.85 -26.20 0.62
N THR A 203 18.56 -26.16 0.93
CA THR A 203 17.78 -27.30 1.43
C THR A 203 17.16 -28.16 0.31
N GLY A 204 17.31 -27.77 -0.96
CA GLY A 204 16.82 -28.52 -2.11
C GLY A 204 15.33 -28.29 -2.43
N LEU A 205 14.71 -27.23 -1.92
CA LEU A 205 13.33 -26.87 -2.20
C LEU A 205 13.14 -26.45 -3.66
N GLU A 206 12.34 -27.23 -4.39
CA GLU A 206 12.00 -26.99 -5.79
C GLU A 206 10.83 -25.98 -5.93
N TRP A 207 11.13 -24.69 -5.75
CA TRP A 207 10.14 -23.60 -5.81
C TRP A 207 9.22 -23.65 -7.04
N GLY A 208 9.78 -24.00 -8.21
CA GLY A 208 9.08 -24.04 -9.49
C GLY A 208 7.95 -25.06 -9.59
N ARG A 209 7.77 -25.95 -8.60
CA ARG A 209 6.62 -26.87 -8.53
C ARG A 209 5.35 -26.20 -8.05
N PHE A 210 5.46 -25.08 -7.36
CA PHE A 210 4.32 -24.40 -6.74
C PHE A 210 3.92 -23.13 -7.50
N LYS A 211 2.65 -22.76 -7.37
CA LYS A 211 2.15 -21.47 -7.86
C LYS A 211 2.30 -20.43 -6.74
N ILE A 212 3.32 -19.58 -6.84
CA ILE A 212 3.71 -18.68 -5.73
C ILE A 212 3.53 -17.23 -6.14
N HIS A 213 2.84 -16.46 -5.32
CA HIS A 213 2.83 -15.01 -5.34
C HIS A 213 3.71 -14.50 -4.21
N VAL A 214 4.42 -13.40 -4.43
CA VAL A 214 5.22 -12.71 -3.41
C VAL A 214 4.73 -11.27 -3.30
N ILE A 215 4.46 -10.83 -2.07
CA ILE A 215 4.17 -9.43 -1.77
C ILE A 215 5.30 -8.88 -0.91
N LEU A 216 6.04 -7.93 -1.48
CA LEU A 216 7.18 -7.27 -0.85
C LEU A 216 6.74 -5.97 -0.18
N GLY A 217 7.03 -5.83 1.12
CA GLY A 217 6.76 -4.62 1.89
C GLY A 217 7.97 -4.13 2.67
N GLU A 218 7.75 -3.13 3.52
CA GLU A 218 8.72 -2.47 4.42
C GLU A 218 9.81 -1.66 3.69
N GLU A 219 10.42 -2.22 2.66
CA GLU A 219 11.55 -1.63 1.94
C GLU A 219 11.30 -1.53 0.44
N THR A 220 11.98 -0.58 -0.19
CA THR A 220 11.95 -0.43 -1.66
C THR A 220 12.91 -1.39 -2.35
N PHE A 221 12.62 -1.75 -3.60
CA PHE A 221 13.47 -2.65 -4.40
C PHE A 221 13.38 -2.30 -5.88
N GLY A 222 14.43 -2.61 -6.65
CA GLY A 222 14.47 -2.39 -8.10
C GLY A 222 13.91 -3.55 -8.93
N GLU A 223 13.63 -3.31 -10.21
CA GLU A 223 13.11 -4.35 -11.12
C GLU A 223 14.08 -5.51 -11.34
N ALA A 224 15.39 -5.29 -11.23
CA ALA A 224 16.38 -6.38 -11.25
C ALA A 224 16.17 -7.37 -10.08
N PHE A 225 15.80 -6.88 -8.89
CA PHE A 225 15.49 -7.74 -7.75
C PHE A 225 14.18 -8.51 -7.97
N ARG A 226 13.15 -7.84 -8.51
CA ARG A 226 11.88 -8.52 -8.87
C ARG A 226 12.12 -9.65 -9.86
N HIS A 227 12.94 -9.39 -10.88
CA HIS A 227 13.34 -10.40 -11.86
C HIS A 227 14.06 -11.57 -11.18
N TYR A 228 15.03 -11.30 -10.30
CA TYR A 228 15.71 -12.35 -9.53
C TYR A 228 14.72 -13.22 -8.74
N VAL A 229 13.77 -12.61 -8.00
CA VAL A 229 12.76 -13.34 -7.22
C VAL A 229 11.91 -14.23 -8.14
N ALA A 230 11.35 -13.67 -9.21
CA ALA A 230 10.53 -14.43 -10.16
C ALA A 230 11.30 -15.62 -10.76
N SER A 231 12.53 -15.39 -11.22
CA SER A 231 13.38 -16.44 -11.79
C SER A 231 13.73 -17.54 -10.78
N ARG A 232 14.02 -17.18 -9.52
CA ARG A 232 14.27 -18.15 -8.44
C ARG A 232 13.05 -19.00 -8.10
N LEU A 233 11.86 -18.44 -8.25
CA LEU A 233 10.59 -19.17 -8.08
C LEU A 233 10.25 -20.06 -9.29
N GLY A 234 11.10 -20.14 -10.31
CA GLY A 234 10.83 -20.88 -11.55
C GLY A 234 9.68 -20.26 -12.37
N GLN A 235 9.52 -18.94 -12.29
CA GLN A 235 8.50 -18.19 -12.99
C GLN A 235 9.12 -17.36 -14.11
N ASP A 236 8.34 -17.11 -15.16
CA ASP A 236 8.70 -16.14 -16.19
C ASP A 236 8.46 -14.71 -15.66
N PRO A 237 9.52 -13.90 -15.49
CA PRO A 237 9.41 -12.52 -14.98
C PRO A 237 8.64 -11.56 -15.90
N ASP A 238 8.48 -11.90 -17.17
CA ASP A 238 7.73 -11.12 -18.17
C ASP A 238 6.32 -11.68 -18.40
N GLY A 239 6.16 -13.01 -18.35
CA GLY A 239 4.90 -13.70 -18.65
C GLY A 239 3.88 -13.73 -17.50
N TRP A 240 4.33 -13.74 -16.24
CA TRP A 240 3.46 -13.76 -15.03
C TRP A 240 2.32 -14.80 -15.05
N THR A 241 2.52 -15.92 -15.74
CA THR A 241 1.51 -16.97 -15.96
C THR A 241 1.27 -17.81 -14.71
N ARG A 242 2.25 -17.86 -13.80
CA ARG A 242 2.20 -18.69 -12.57
C ARG A 242 2.09 -17.84 -11.30
N GLY A 243 2.86 -16.77 -11.16
CA GLY A 243 2.86 -15.95 -9.94
C GLY A 243 2.78 -14.46 -10.20
N LEU A 244 2.85 -13.68 -9.12
CA LEU A 244 3.03 -12.23 -9.13
C LEU A 244 4.02 -11.92 -8.02
N VAL A 245 5.08 -11.17 -8.32
CA VAL A 245 5.92 -10.51 -7.32
C VAL A 245 5.47 -9.07 -7.37
N GLY A 246 4.73 -8.65 -6.35
CA GLY A 246 4.19 -7.30 -6.21
C GLY A 246 4.71 -6.63 -4.95
N SER A 247 4.30 -5.39 -4.72
CA SER A 247 4.66 -4.64 -3.53
C SER A 247 3.43 -4.03 -2.86
N SER A 248 3.53 -3.86 -1.54
CA SER A 248 2.57 -3.11 -0.72
C SER A 248 3.35 -2.18 0.20
N MET A 249 2.86 -0.94 0.34
CA MET A 249 3.40 0.06 1.23
C MET A 249 2.33 0.49 2.23
N GLY A 250 2.75 0.61 3.48
CA GLY A 250 2.00 1.15 4.58
C GLY A 250 2.83 2.17 5.36
N VAL A 251 2.16 2.87 6.27
CA VAL A 251 2.77 3.82 7.21
C VAL A 251 2.29 3.37 8.58
N GLY A 252 3.19 2.95 9.47
CA GLY A 252 2.84 2.22 10.69
C GLY A 252 1.83 2.94 11.60
N GLU A 253 1.84 4.27 11.57
CA GLU A 253 0.94 5.16 12.30
C GLU A 253 -0.48 5.25 11.69
N ILE A 254 -0.63 4.92 10.41
CA ILE A 254 -1.86 5.12 9.61
C ILE A 254 -2.49 3.78 9.20
N GLY A 255 -1.68 2.85 8.70
CA GLY A 255 -2.11 1.53 8.26
C GLY A 255 -1.06 0.81 7.43
N LEU A 256 -1.10 -0.52 7.45
CA LEU A 256 -0.04 -1.38 6.89
C LEU A 256 -0.15 -1.68 5.38
N ASN A 257 -1.29 -1.39 4.77
CA ASN A 257 -1.49 -1.53 3.31
C ASN A 257 -2.30 -0.32 2.83
N LEU A 258 -1.63 0.76 2.48
CA LEU A 258 -2.21 2.00 1.96
C LEU A 258 -2.08 2.09 0.45
N PHE A 259 -0.95 1.60 -0.05
CA PHE A 259 -0.53 1.62 -1.43
C PHE A 259 -0.15 0.22 -1.85
N PHE A 260 -0.48 -0.19 -3.08
CA PHE A 260 -0.09 -1.50 -3.57
C PHE A 260 0.10 -1.51 -5.08
N GLU A 261 0.92 -2.43 -5.56
CA GLU A 261 1.09 -2.67 -6.98
C GLU A 261 -0.02 -3.57 -7.52
N THR A 262 -0.45 -3.28 -8.73
CA THR A 262 -1.30 -4.15 -9.55
C THR A 262 -0.45 -4.80 -10.64
N ARG A 263 -1.01 -5.76 -11.38
CA ARG A 263 -0.32 -6.33 -12.54
C ARG A 263 0.01 -5.25 -13.57
N GLU A 264 -0.88 -4.28 -13.73
CA GLU A 264 -0.77 -3.16 -14.64
C GLU A 264 0.36 -2.23 -14.21
N THR A 265 0.45 -1.86 -12.92
CA THR A 265 1.52 -0.98 -12.45
C THR A 265 2.89 -1.65 -12.43
N VAL A 266 2.96 -2.96 -12.14
CA VAL A 266 4.20 -3.73 -12.31
C VAL A 266 4.65 -3.71 -13.77
N ARG A 267 3.75 -3.94 -14.73
CA ARG A 267 4.08 -3.91 -16.16
C ARG A 267 4.55 -2.53 -16.61
N LEU A 268 3.87 -1.46 -16.17
CA LEU A 268 4.28 -0.09 -16.43
C LEU A 268 5.69 0.17 -15.91
N ARG A 269 5.99 -0.29 -14.69
CA ARG A 269 7.31 -0.14 -14.07
C ARG A 269 8.40 -0.94 -14.79
N GLN A 270 8.11 -2.19 -15.19
CA GLN A 270 9.02 -3.01 -16.01
C GLN A 270 9.31 -2.36 -17.37
N LEU A 271 8.29 -1.77 -17.99
CA LEU A 271 8.46 -1.03 -19.24
C LEU A 271 9.28 0.24 -19.01
N ALA A 272 9.04 0.98 -17.93
CA ALA A 272 9.83 2.15 -17.55
C ALA A 272 11.32 1.81 -17.30
N TYR A 273 11.59 0.65 -16.71
CA TYR A 273 12.95 0.15 -16.49
C TYR A 273 13.66 -0.16 -17.82
N ARG A 274 12.95 -0.75 -18.80
CA ARG A 274 13.51 -1.13 -20.10
C ARG A 274 13.58 0.02 -21.10
N ARG A 275 12.57 0.89 -21.09
CA ARG A 275 12.34 1.99 -22.05
C ARG A 275 11.95 3.27 -21.30
N ARG A 276 12.93 3.84 -20.61
CA ARG A 276 12.77 5.10 -19.86
C ARG A 276 12.24 6.21 -20.76
N ASP A 277 12.79 6.36 -21.95
CA ASP A 277 12.39 7.33 -22.98
C ASP A 277 10.88 7.29 -23.28
N VAL A 278 10.29 6.09 -23.25
CA VAL A 278 8.88 5.88 -23.55
C VAL A 278 7.96 6.24 -22.38
N LEU A 279 8.35 5.90 -21.14
CA LEU A 279 7.48 6.07 -19.97
C LEU A 279 7.71 7.38 -19.23
N MET A 280 8.90 7.96 -19.33
CA MET A 280 9.25 9.24 -18.70
C MET A 280 8.20 10.35 -18.97
N PRO A 281 7.66 10.53 -20.19
CA PRO A 281 6.60 11.51 -20.43
C PRO A 281 5.28 11.24 -19.69
N GLY A 282 5.02 9.99 -19.29
CA GLY A 282 3.77 9.57 -18.66
C GLY A 282 3.83 9.45 -17.13
N ILE A 283 4.94 8.94 -16.59
CA ILE A 283 5.12 8.71 -15.15
C ILE A 283 6.10 9.68 -14.48
N GLY A 284 6.70 10.59 -15.27
CA GLY A 284 7.67 11.58 -14.81
C GLY A 284 9.12 11.17 -15.00
N ASP A 285 10.03 12.14 -14.90
CA ASP A 285 11.47 11.90 -14.91
C ASP A 285 11.97 11.57 -13.50
N TRP A 286 12.29 10.30 -13.25
CA TRP A 286 12.73 9.85 -11.93
C TRP A 286 14.26 9.95 -11.77
N PRO A 287 14.75 10.26 -10.55
CA PRO A 287 16.18 10.28 -10.29
C PRO A 287 16.79 8.88 -10.40
N GLY A 288 18.00 8.80 -10.96
CA GLY A 288 18.77 7.55 -11.04
C GLY A 288 18.30 6.59 -12.14
N ARG A 289 18.75 5.34 -12.05
CA ARG A 289 18.50 4.29 -13.07
C ARG A 289 17.27 3.43 -12.78
N VAL A 290 16.82 3.36 -11.53
CA VAL A 290 15.74 2.47 -11.10
C VAL A 290 14.44 3.27 -11.02
N PRO A 291 13.38 2.91 -11.76
CA PRO A 291 12.10 3.59 -11.64
C PRO A 291 11.50 3.37 -10.24
N PRO A 292 10.80 4.36 -9.68
CA PRO A 292 10.11 4.22 -8.40
C PRO A 292 9.06 3.11 -8.47
N LEU A 293 8.64 2.62 -7.31
CA LEU A 293 7.47 1.73 -7.23
C LEU A 293 6.22 2.50 -7.70
N LEU A 294 5.37 1.83 -8.48
CA LEU A 294 4.15 2.43 -9.01
C LEU A 294 2.95 1.84 -8.29
N PHE A 295 2.35 2.63 -7.41
CA PHE A 295 1.26 2.18 -6.57
C PHE A 295 -0.08 2.77 -6.98
N VAL A 296 -1.15 2.02 -6.70
CA VAL A 296 -2.52 2.52 -6.62
C VAL A 296 -2.95 2.60 -5.17
N TYR A 297 -3.99 3.38 -4.88
CA TYR A 297 -4.60 3.51 -3.57
C TYR A 297 -6.10 3.75 -3.67
N ASP A 298 -6.81 3.60 -2.55
CA ASP A 298 -8.23 3.92 -2.44
C ASP A 298 -8.42 5.37 -1.95
N PRO A 299 -8.88 6.31 -2.81
CA PRO A 299 -9.08 7.71 -2.45
C PRO A 299 -10.23 7.94 -1.47
N MET A 300 -11.05 6.93 -1.18
CA MET A 300 -12.10 6.98 -0.16
C MET A 300 -11.60 6.57 1.23
N ARG A 301 -10.39 5.99 1.31
CA ARG A 301 -9.76 5.53 2.57
C ARG A 301 -8.64 6.46 3.03
N ILE A 302 -7.84 6.97 2.09
CA ILE A 302 -6.74 7.88 2.37
C ILE A 302 -6.72 9.01 1.35
N PHE A 303 -6.52 10.23 1.82
CA PHE A 303 -6.24 11.37 0.96
C PHE A 303 -4.74 11.55 0.84
N VAL A 304 -4.25 11.69 -0.40
CA VAL A 304 -2.84 11.72 -0.74
C VAL A 304 -2.48 13.08 -1.32
N GLU A 305 -1.44 13.69 -0.78
CA GLU A 305 -0.84 14.93 -1.29
C GLU A 305 0.66 14.74 -1.49
N VAL A 306 1.18 15.42 -2.52
CA VAL A 306 2.62 15.59 -2.73
C VAL A 306 2.92 17.06 -2.50
N LEU A 307 3.58 17.36 -1.38
CA LEU A 307 3.95 18.73 -1.02
C LEU A 307 5.35 19.06 -1.54
N GLU A 308 5.57 20.33 -1.87
CA GLU A 308 6.88 20.83 -2.31
C GLU A 308 7.50 19.98 -3.44
N PRO A 309 6.75 19.70 -4.54
CA PRO A 309 7.30 18.91 -5.63
C PRO A 309 8.47 19.64 -6.29
N ASP A 310 9.52 18.89 -6.62
CA ASP A 310 10.62 19.39 -7.47
C ASP A 310 10.17 19.57 -8.93
N ALA A 311 11.10 19.99 -9.80
CA ALA A 311 10.83 20.18 -11.24
C ALA A 311 10.31 18.90 -11.93
N ASN A 312 10.59 17.74 -11.34
CA ASN A 312 10.16 16.44 -11.82
C ASN A 312 8.92 15.92 -11.08
N GLY A 313 8.23 16.76 -10.31
CA GLY A 313 6.97 16.40 -9.64
C GLY A 313 7.13 15.50 -8.41
N PHE A 314 8.36 15.24 -7.95
CA PHE A 314 8.61 14.44 -6.75
C PHE A 314 8.71 15.35 -5.53
N GLY A 315 7.85 15.11 -4.53
CA GLY A 315 7.81 15.89 -3.30
C GLY A 315 7.53 15.02 -2.08
N ALA A 316 7.28 15.65 -0.93
CA ALA A 316 7.00 14.96 0.32
C ALA A 316 5.61 14.30 0.30
N LEU A 317 5.57 12.98 0.49
CA LEU A 317 4.32 12.22 0.60
C LEU A 317 3.61 12.58 1.91
N THR A 318 2.44 13.17 1.77
CA THR A 318 1.62 13.66 2.87
C THR A 318 0.25 13.03 2.83
N LEU A 319 -0.20 12.49 3.96
CA LEU A 319 -1.39 11.64 4.03
C LEU A 319 -2.40 12.18 5.04
N SER A 320 -3.69 12.00 4.73
CA SER A 320 -4.79 12.21 5.67
C SER A 320 -5.73 11.01 5.71
N THR A 321 -5.96 10.48 6.90
CA THR A 321 -6.94 9.43 7.16
C THR A 321 -8.35 9.93 6.90
N LEU A 322 -9.18 9.14 6.20
CA LEU A 322 -10.56 9.49 5.89
C LEU A 322 -11.60 8.66 6.67
N ASP A 323 -11.16 7.65 7.42
CA ASP A 323 -12.07 6.81 8.21
C ASP A 323 -12.55 7.56 9.47
N PRO A 324 -13.85 7.88 9.60
CA PRO A 324 -14.39 8.54 10.78
C PRO A 324 -14.39 7.63 12.01
N SER A 325 -14.10 6.34 11.88
CA SER A 325 -13.93 5.41 12.99
C SER A 325 -12.50 5.26 13.49
N SER A 326 -11.54 5.98 12.90
CA SER A 326 -10.17 6.02 13.41
C SER A 326 -10.11 6.62 14.81
N VAL A 327 -9.51 5.87 15.74
CA VAL A 327 -9.26 6.32 17.11
C VAL A 327 -8.17 7.39 17.14
N LEU A 328 -7.07 7.16 16.41
CA LEU A 328 -5.98 8.11 16.23
C LEU A 328 -5.97 8.54 14.74
N PRO A 329 -6.79 9.53 14.35
CA PRO A 329 -6.76 10.06 12.99
C PRO A 329 -5.55 10.98 12.80
N LEU A 330 -4.86 10.81 11.68
CA LEU A 330 -3.82 11.72 11.22
C LEU A 330 -4.33 12.46 9.97
N ILE A 331 -4.19 13.78 9.99
CA ILE A 331 -4.56 14.73 8.95
C ILE A 331 -3.32 15.54 8.58
N ARG A 332 -3.06 15.60 7.27
CA ARG A 332 -1.94 16.29 6.62
C ARG A 332 -0.58 15.90 7.23
N TYR A 333 -0.40 14.61 7.47
CA TYR A 333 0.78 14.03 8.08
C TYR A 333 1.85 13.67 7.05
N ARG A 334 3.04 14.24 7.19
CA ARG A 334 4.21 13.98 6.36
C ARG A 334 4.87 12.68 6.80
N THR A 335 4.95 11.73 5.87
CA THR A 335 5.44 10.36 6.13
C THR A 335 6.97 10.27 6.25
N GLY A 336 7.67 11.21 5.62
CA GLY A 336 9.13 11.13 5.40
C GLY A 336 9.49 10.57 4.03
N ASP A 337 8.55 9.91 3.34
CA ASP A 337 8.75 9.39 2.00
C ASP A 337 8.61 10.48 0.93
N ARG A 338 9.19 10.22 -0.25
CA ARG A 338 9.02 11.03 -1.45
C ARG A 338 8.18 10.31 -2.48
N ALA A 339 7.24 11.03 -3.09
CA ALA A 339 6.32 10.48 -4.09
C ALA A 339 6.02 11.49 -5.20
N ARG A 340 5.47 10.99 -6.31
CA ARG A 340 4.87 11.76 -7.40
C ARG A 340 3.49 11.20 -7.71
N MET A 341 2.53 12.07 -7.94
CA MET A 341 1.23 11.68 -8.49
C MET A 341 1.36 11.46 -10.01
N VAL A 342 0.88 10.32 -10.49
CA VAL A 342 0.88 9.97 -11.92
C VAL A 342 -0.47 10.29 -12.53
N ASN A 343 -0.47 10.98 -13.67
CA ASN A 343 -1.68 11.23 -14.45
C ASN A 343 -1.91 10.05 -15.40
N THR A 344 -3.05 9.37 -15.23
CA THR A 344 -3.41 8.19 -16.04
C THR A 344 -3.59 8.53 -17.51
N THR A 345 -4.10 9.72 -17.84
CA THR A 345 -4.29 10.17 -19.22
C THR A 345 -2.94 10.41 -19.91
N GLU A 346 -2.00 11.08 -19.23
CA GLU A 346 -0.64 11.28 -19.75
C GLU A 346 0.10 9.95 -19.94
N THR A 347 -0.07 9.02 -19.00
CA THR A 347 0.49 7.67 -19.09
C THR A 347 -0.09 6.91 -20.28
N ALA A 348 -1.41 6.95 -20.47
CA ALA A 348 -2.08 6.32 -21.61
C ALA A 348 -1.60 6.92 -22.95
N HIS A 349 -1.48 8.24 -23.04
CA HIS A 349 -0.98 8.92 -24.23
C HIS A 349 0.50 8.57 -24.52
N ALA A 350 1.34 8.43 -23.48
CA ALA A 350 2.72 7.99 -23.64
C ALA A 350 2.79 6.56 -24.20
N LEU A 351 1.97 5.64 -23.69
CA LEU A 351 1.87 4.27 -24.19
C LEU A 351 1.34 4.21 -25.63
N GLN A 352 0.29 4.97 -25.96
CA GLN A 352 -0.28 5.00 -27.31
C GLN A 352 0.73 5.49 -28.35
N ARG A 353 1.47 6.56 -28.05
CA ARG A 353 2.54 7.06 -28.95
C ARG A 353 3.60 6.00 -29.21
N ALA A 354 3.98 5.24 -28.19
CA ALA A 354 4.97 4.18 -28.31
C ALA A 354 4.46 2.89 -28.98
N GLY A 355 3.15 2.64 -28.96
CA GLY A 355 2.50 1.58 -29.73
C GLY A 355 2.29 1.98 -31.19
N GLY A 356 1.98 3.26 -31.46
CA GLY A 356 1.80 3.80 -32.81
C GLY A 356 3.09 3.82 -33.63
N THR A 357 4.23 4.12 -33.01
CA THR A 357 5.55 4.07 -33.66
C THR A 357 6.03 2.65 -34.00
N ALA A 358 5.45 1.61 -33.39
CA ALA A 358 5.72 0.21 -33.75
C ALA A 358 4.90 -0.28 -34.97
N SER A 359 3.84 0.45 -35.36
CA SER A 359 2.99 0.07 -36.51
C SER A 359 3.52 0.55 -37.86
N THR A 360 4.49 1.47 -37.88
CA THR A 360 5.07 2.04 -39.11
C THR A 360 6.34 1.31 -39.60
N SER A 361 6.73 0.16 -39.02
CA SER A 361 7.92 -0.60 -39.44
C SER A 361 7.70 -2.09 -39.72
N ARG A 362 6.46 -2.55 -39.86
CA ARG A 362 6.17 -3.90 -40.40
C ARG A 362 5.24 -3.83 -41.61
N SER A 363 5.78 -3.36 -42.73
CA SER A 363 5.39 -3.91 -44.03
C SER A 363 6.13 -5.23 -44.20
N CYS A 364 5.44 -6.35 -43.98
CA CYS A 364 5.57 -7.61 -44.72
C CYS A 364 4.82 -8.70 -43.95
N ARG A 365 3.59 -8.94 -44.42
CA ARG A 365 2.73 -10.15 -44.37
C ARG A 365 2.57 -10.88 -43.04
#